data_AF-I5BWU9-F1
#
_entry.id   AF-I5BWU9-F1
#
_cell.length_a   1.000
_cell.length_b   1.000
_cell.length_c   1.000
_cell.angle_alpha   90.00
_cell.angle_beta   90.00
_cell.angle_gamma   90.00
#
_symmetry.space_group_name_H-M   'P 1'
#
loop_
_entity.id
_entity.type
_entity.pdbx_description
1 polymer ?
#
loop_
_entity_poly.entity_id
_entity_poly.type
_entity_poly.pdbx_seq_one_letter_code
_entity_poly.pdbx_strand_id
1 'polypeptide(L)'
;MASQTFNERAEEGRQQAALGWKGELSVDGDAITYRLLDASGDPVPLESVTMVMHRPVTADEDVSLKMQRLPDGGFGVDHGPGDGTWVINIAAEAGLAHPYRDVRRITIAGGELR
;
A
#
# COMPACT_ATOMS: atom_id res chain seq x y z
N MET A 1 4.45 -15.22 -29.23
CA MET A 1 5.27 -15.00 -28.02
C MET A 1 4.49 -14.06 -27.11
N ALA A 2 3.88 -14.58 -26.04
CA ALA A 2 3.05 -13.78 -25.13
C ALA A 2 3.06 -14.32 -23.68
N SER A 3 4.01 -15.20 -23.33
CA SER A 3 4.01 -15.91 -22.05
C SER A 3 5.17 -15.55 -21.11
N GLN A 4 6.20 -14.83 -21.57
CA GLN A 4 7.34 -14.47 -20.70
C GLN A 4 6.96 -13.41 -19.66
N THR A 5 6.31 -12.32 -20.10
CA THR A 5 5.87 -11.22 -19.21
C THR A 5 4.85 -11.66 -18.15
N PHE A 6 4.12 -12.75 -18.40
CA PHE A 6 3.15 -13.29 -17.43
C PHE A 6 3.84 -14.10 -16.33
N ASN A 7 4.91 -14.83 -16.66
CA ASN A 7 5.66 -15.61 -15.68
C ASN A 7 6.44 -14.72 -14.71
N GLU A 8 7.05 -13.64 -15.19
CA GLU A 8 7.84 -12.72 -14.36
C GLU A 8 6.96 -12.07 -13.27
N ARG A 9 5.78 -11.54 -13.62
CA ARG A 9 4.85 -10.96 -12.62
C ARG A 9 4.34 -11.97 -11.60
N ALA A 10 4.15 -13.22 -12.02
CA ALA A 10 3.72 -14.30 -11.14
C ALA A 10 4.85 -14.79 -10.22
N GLU A 11 6.11 -14.69 -10.63
CA GLU A 11 7.28 -14.96 -9.79
C GLU A 11 7.57 -13.82 -8.83
N GLU A 12 7.42 -12.57 -9.26
CA GLU A 12 7.51 -11.37 -8.41
C GLU A 12 6.50 -11.45 -7.24
N GLY A 13 5.23 -11.73 -7.54
CA GLY A 13 4.20 -11.87 -6.51
C GLY A 13 4.46 -13.05 -5.55
N ARG A 14 5.03 -14.16 -6.05
CA ARG A 14 5.41 -15.31 -5.20
C ARG A 14 6.61 -15.00 -4.31
N GLN A 15 7.61 -14.28 -4.81
CA GLN A 15 8.75 -13.85 -4.01
C GLN A 15 8.32 -12.92 -2.88
N GLN A 16 7.42 -11.96 -3.17
CA GLN A 16 6.85 -11.08 -2.13
C GLN A 16 6.02 -11.87 -1.11
N ALA A 17 5.17 -12.80 -1.56
CA ALA A 17 4.39 -13.65 -0.66
C ALA A 17 5.26 -14.55 0.24
N ALA A 18 6.44 -14.96 -0.25
CA ALA A 18 7.38 -15.78 0.52
C ALA A 18 8.11 -14.99 1.63
N LEU A 19 8.16 -13.65 1.56
CA LEU A 19 8.77 -12.82 2.60
C LEU A 19 8.01 -12.86 3.93
N GLY A 20 6.72 -13.21 3.89
CA GLY A 20 5.84 -13.18 5.07
C GLY A 20 5.60 -11.77 5.63
N TRP A 21 5.91 -10.74 4.85
CA TRP A 21 5.72 -9.35 5.25
C TRP A 21 4.23 -8.98 5.32
N LYS A 22 3.90 -8.05 6.21
CA LYS A 22 2.54 -7.59 6.46
C LYS A 22 2.46 -6.07 6.40
N GLY A 23 1.67 -5.56 5.46
CA GLY A 23 1.33 -4.14 5.39
C GLY A 23 0.26 -3.78 6.43
N GLU A 24 0.61 -2.94 7.39
CA GLU A 24 -0.31 -2.34 8.36
C GLU A 24 -0.75 -0.97 7.85
N LEU A 25 -2.05 -0.84 7.60
CA LEU A 25 -2.70 0.40 7.18
C LEU A 25 -3.66 0.82 8.29
N SER A 26 -3.61 2.10 8.67
CA SER A 26 -4.53 2.70 9.62
C SER A 26 -5.07 4.01 9.06
N VAL A 27 -6.33 4.30 9.37
CA VAL A 27 -6.98 5.58 9.08
C VAL A 27 -7.48 6.15 10.39
N ASP A 28 -7.13 7.41 10.66
CA ASP A 28 -7.55 8.17 11.83
C ASP A 28 -8.03 9.56 11.38
N GLY A 29 -9.35 9.72 11.27
CA GLY A 29 -9.94 10.89 10.64
C GLY A 29 -9.58 10.95 9.15
N ASP A 30 -8.89 12.02 8.77
CA ASP A 30 -8.33 12.18 7.42
C ASP A 30 -6.89 11.68 7.32
N ALA A 31 -6.23 11.33 8.43
CA ALA A 31 -4.87 10.85 8.40
C ALA A 31 -4.82 9.38 7.97
N ILE A 32 -3.97 9.06 7.01
CA ILE A 32 -3.69 7.68 6.61
C ILE A 32 -2.24 7.38 6.93
N THR A 33 -2.01 6.26 7.61
CA THR A 33 -0.66 5.77 7.93
C THR A 33 -0.47 4.35 7.40
N TYR A 34 0.74 4.08 6.94
CA TYR A 34 1.15 2.79 6.43
C TYR A 34 2.51 2.40 6.98
N ARG A 35 2.64 1.13 7.34
CA ARG A 35 3.90 0.48 7.74
C ARG A 35 3.98 -0.91 7.13
N LEU A 36 5.20 -1.37 6.93
CA LEU A 36 5.47 -2.73 6.51
C LEU A 36 6.21 -3.43 7.64
N LEU A 37 5.68 -4.56 8.10
CA LEU A 37 6.31 -5.42 9.09
C LEU A 37 6.83 -6.67 8.41
N ASP A 38 7.95 -7.21 8.89
CA ASP A 38 8.45 -8.50 8.44
C ASP A 38 7.70 -9.68 9.09
N ALA A 39 8.10 -10.91 8.76
CA ALA A 39 7.50 -12.11 9.34
C ALA A 39 7.69 -12.25 10.86
N SER A 40 8.67 -11.56 11.44
CA SER A 40 8.95 -11.51 12.88
C SER A 40 8.13 -10.43 13.60
N GLY A 41 7.51 -9.52 12.84
CA GLY A 41 6.79 -8.36 13.35
C GLY A 41 7.65 -7.10 13.47
N ASP A 42 8.89 -7.12 12.96
CA ASP A 42 9.80 -5.98 13.00
C ASP A 42 9.51 -5.01 11.83
N PRO A 43 9.59 -3.69 12.03
CA PRO A 43 9.40 -2.72 10.96
C PRO A 43 10.45 -2.88 9.85
N VAL A 44 9.99 -3.03 8.61
CA VAL A 44 10.83 -3.04 7.42
C VAL A 44 11.22 -1.59 7.09
N PRO A 45 12.52 -1.26 6.96
CA PRO A 45 12.93 0.07 6.54
C PRO A 45 12.53 0.32 5.08
N LEU A 46 11.77 1.39 4.85
CA LEU A 46 11.33 1.79 3.51
C LEU A 46 12.00 3.12 3.12
N GLU A 47 12.43 3.22 1.87
CA GLU A 47 12.97 4.45 1.29
C GLU A 47 11.84 5.42 0.94
N SER A 48 10.78 4.91 0.31
CA SER A 48 9.59 5.68 -0.03
C SER A 48 8.36 4.78 -0.14
N VAL A 49 7.18 5.40 0.02
CA VAL A 49 5.89 4.73 -0.16
C VAL A 49 5.02 5.60 -1.05
N THR A 50 4.52 5.00 -2.13
CA THR A 50 3.52 5.62 -3.02
C THR A 50 2.20 4.90 -2.84
N MET A 51 1.12 5.66 -2.63
CA MET A 51 -0.23 5.12 -2.50
C MET A 51 -1.14 5.73 -3.56
N VAL A 52 -1.77 4.87 -4.35
CA VAL A 52 -2.77 5.26 -5.36
C VAL A 52 -4.10 4.64 -4.99
N MET A 53 -5.12 5.48 -4.84
CA MET A 53 -6.46 5.09 -4.42
C MET A 53 -7.46 5.39 -5.52
N HIS A 54 -8.36 4.46 -5.81
CA HIS A 54 -9.43 4.67 -6.77
C HIS A 54 -10.73 4.05 -6.29
N ARG A 55 -11.85 4.59 -6.78
CA ARG A 55 -13.16 4.01 -6.48
C ARG A 55 -13.41 2.79 -7.35
N PRO A 56 -13.96 1.69 -6.80
CA PRO A 56 -14.15 0.45 -7.55
C PRO A 56 -15.18 0.57 -8.69
N VAL A 57 -16.07 1.57 -8.64
CA VAL A 57 -17.22 1.70 -9.56
C VAL A 57 -17.10 2.88 -10.54
N THR A 58 -16.13 3.77 -10.35
CA THR A 58 -15.90 4.96 -11.19
C THR A 58 -14.41 5.09 -11.42
N ALA A 59 -13.99 4.91 -12.68
CA ALA A 59 -12.58 4.91 -13.09
C ALA A 59 -12.02 6.33 -13.35
N ASP A 60 -12.81 7.38 -13.13
CA ASP A 60 -12.48 8.71 -13.65
C ASP A 60 -11.52 9.53 -12.77
N GLU A 61 -11.27 9.16 -11.51
CA GLU A 61 -10.30 9.87 -10.65
C GLU A 61 -9.49 8.92 -9.76
N ASP A 62 -8.24 8.67 -10.16
CA ASP A 62 -7.20 8.09 -9.30
C ASP A 62 -6.65 9.18 -8.37
N VAL A 63 -6.74 8.97 -7.06
CA VAL A 63 -6.13 9.84 -6.06
C VAL A 63 -4.74 9.29 -5.72
N SER A 64 -3.70 10.00 -6.13
CA SER A 64 -2.31 9.68 -5.77
C SER A 64 -1.89 10.46 -4.53
N LEU A 65 -1.62 9.75 -3.43
CA LEU A 65 -1.17 10.33 -2.18
C LEU A 65 0.35 10.15 -2.05
N LYS A 66 1.06 11.28 -1.87
CA LYS A 66 2.50 11.28 -1.57
C LYS A 66 2.70 11.10 -0.08
N MET A 67 3.05 9.87 0.32
CA MET A 67 3.28 9.57 1.72
C MET A 67 4.56 10.22 2.23
N GLN A 68 4.48 10.87 3.39
CA GLN A 68 5.62 11.45 4.09
C GLN A 68 6.14 10.47 5.13
N ARG A 69 7.46 10.40 5.28
CA ARG A 69 8.07 9.56 6.32
C ARG A 69 7.77 10.13 7.70
N LEU A 70 7.24 9.29 8.57
CA LEU A 70 6.92 9.62 9.95
C LEU A 70 8.12 9.29 10.87
N PRO A 71 8.21 9.92 12.07
CA PRO A 71 9.31 9.69 13.02
C PRO A 71 9.41 8.26 13.52
N ASP A 72 8.31 7.53 13.42
CA ASP A 72 8.07 6.22 13.99
C ASP A 72 8.35 5.07 12.98
N GLY A 73 9.02 5.40 11.87
CA GLY A 73 9.37 4.49 10.78
C GLY A 73 8.24 4.23 9.78
N GLY A 74 7.04 4.74 10.03
CA GLY A 74 5.92 4.64 9.10
C GLY A 74 5.92 5.72 8.03
N PHE A 75 4.90 5.67 7.18
CA PHE A 75 4.63 6.64 6.15
C PHE A 75 3.19 7.12 6.28
N GLY A 76 2.94 8.42 6.18
CA GLY A 76 1.60 8.97 6.37
C GLY A 76 1.30 10.22 5.56
N VAL A 77 0.02 10.53 5.45
CA VAL A 77 -0.51 11.80 4.96
C VAL A 77 -1.64 12.25 5.86
N ASP A 78 -1.77 13.56 6.06
CA ASP A 78 -2.83 14.13 6.90
C ASP A 78 -4.15 14.36 6.13
N HIS A 79 -4.17 14.08 4.82
CA HIS A 79 -5.33 14.24 3.96
C HIS A 79 -5.60 12.95 3.17
N GLY A 80 -6.60 12.20 3.60
CA GLY A 80 -7.12 11.01 2.94
C GLY A 80 -8.16 11.35 1.88
N PRO A 81 -8.67 10.34 1.16
CA PRO A 81 -9.66 10.56 0.10
C PRO A 81 -11.10 10.72 0.63
N GLY A 82 -11.27 10.72 1.95
CA GLY A 82 -12.56 10.75 2.65
C GLY A 82 -13.30 9.40 2.68
N ASP A 83 -14.49 9.43 3.27
CA ASP A 83 -15.35 8.26 3.45
C ASP A 83 -15.74 7.61 2.11
N GLY A 84 -15.81 6.29 2.09
CA GLY A 84 -16.19 5.50 0.93
C GLY A 84 -15.46 4.17 0.82
N THR A 85 -15.77 3.43 -0.25
CA THR A 85 -15.02 2.22 -0.60
C THR A 85 -13.93 2.57 -1.60
N TRP A 86 -12.71 2.15 -1.29
CA TRP A 86 -11.51 2.45 -2.06
C TRP A 86 -10.75 1.16 -2.36
N VAL A 87 -10.18 1.08 -3.55
CA VAL A 87 -9.12 0.12 -3.86
C VAL A 87 -7.81 0.89 -3.79
N ILE A 88 -6.92 0.44 -2.92
CA ILE A 88 -5.62 1.07 -2.72
C ILE A 88 -4.55 0.19 -3.34
N ASN A 89 -3.60 0.83 -4.03
CA ASN A 89 -2.39 0.22 -4.54
C ASN A 89 -1.22 0.93 -3.86
N ILE A 90 -0.49 0.20 -3.05
CA ILE A 90 0.69 0.70 -2.35
C ILE A 90 1.92 0.07 -3.00
N ALA A 91 2.88 0.92 -3.32
CA ALA A 91 4.22 0.53 -3.74
C ALA A 91 5.21 1.02 -2.68
N ALA A 92 5.90 0.09 -2.03
CA ALA A 92 6.88 0.38 -0.99
C ALA A 92 8.29 -0.01 -1.44
N GLU A 93 9.19 0.98 -1.47
CA GLU A 93 10.59 0.80 -1.84
C GLU A 93 11.37 0.26 -0.62
N ALA A 94 11.56 -1.05 -0.57
CA ALA A 94 12.18 -1.77 0.55
C ALA A 94 13.59 -2.30 0.22
N GLY A 95 14.26 -1.76 -0.81
CA GLY A 95 15.56 -2.26 -1.28
C GLY A 95 15.50 -3.64 -1.96
N LEU A 96 14.30 -4.10 -2.32
CA LEU A 96 14.07 -5.31 -3.12
C LEU A 96 14.32 -5.03 -4.61
N ALA A 97 14.45 -6.08 -5.42
CA ALA A 97 14.56 -5.96 -6.89
C ALA A 97 13.35 -5.24 -7.51
N HIS A 98 12.17 -5.36 -6.88
CA HIS A 98 10.95 -4.66 -7.24
C HIS A 98 10.24 -4.14 -5.98
N PRO A 99 9.51 -3.02 -6.07
CA PRO A 99 8.79 -2.47 -4.93
C PRO A 99 7.79 -3.49 -4.40
N TYR A 100 7.67 -3.57 -3.07
CA TYR A 100 6.65 -4.39 -2.43
C TYR A 100 5.28 -3.83 -2.79
N ARG A 101 4.42 -4.67 -3.41
CA ARG A 101 3.09 -4.26 -3.86
C ARG A 101 2.04 -4.78 -2.90
N ASP A 102 1.25 -3.85 -2.35
CA ASP A 102 0.11 -4.17 -1.51
C ASP A 102 -1.15 -3.59 -2.16
N VAL A 103 -2.05 -4.48 -2.60
CA VAL A 103 -3.30 -4.09 -3.23
C VAL A 103 -4.44 -4.64 -2.39
N ARG A 104 -5.29 -3.76 -1.87
CA ARG A 104 -6.42 -4.14 -1.03
C ARG A 104 -7.59 -3.21 -1.24
N ARG A 105 -8.79 -3.74 -1.02
CA ARG A 105 -10.02 -2.95 -0.94
C ARG A 105 -10.28 -2.61 0.52
N ILE A 106 -10.51 -1.33 0.79
CA ILE A 106 -10.85 -0.83 2.12
C ILE A 106 -12.18 -0.07 2.08
N THR A 107 -12.84 0.01 3.22
CA THR A 107 -13.97 0.91 3.43
C THR A 107 -13.61 1.88 4.55
N ILE A 108 -13.70 3.17 4.28
CA ILE A 108 -13.52 4.25 5.26
C ILE A 108 -14.90 4.79 5.61
N ALA A 109 -15.24 4.82 6.90
CA ALA A 109 -16.48 5.42 7.37
C ALA A 109 -16.26 6.13 8.70
N GLY A 110 -16.58 7.43 8.75
CA GLY A 110 -16.32 8.26 9.92
C GLY A 110 -14.83 8.44 10.20
N GLY A 111 -13.98 8.37 9.18
CA GLY A 111 -12.52 8.47 9.35
C GLY A 111 -11.85 7.24 9.97
N GLU A 112 -12.50 6.07 9.90
CA GLU A 112 -11.93 4.80 10.38
C GLU A 112 -12.08 3.70 9.32
N LEU A 113 -11.17 2.72 9.35
CA LEU A 113 -11.28 1.51 8.53
C LEU A 113 -12.40 0.59 9.05
N ARG A 114 -13.19 0.04 8.11
CA ARG A 114 -14.31 -0.88 8.37
C ARG A 114 -14.21 -2.18 7.60
#